data_AF-A0A956GJM3-F1
#
_entry.id   AF-A0A956GJM3-F1
#
_cell.length_a   1.000
_cell.length_b   1.000
_cell.length_c   1.000
_cell.angle_alpha   90.00
_cell.angle_beta   90.00
_cell.angle_gamma   90.00
#
_symmetry.space_group_name_H-M   'P 1'
#
loop_
_entity.id
_entity.type
_entity.pdbx_description
1 polymer ?
#
loop_
_entity_poly.entity_id
_entity_poly.type
_entity_poly.pdbx_seq_one_letter_code
_entity_poly.pdbx_strand_id
1 'polypeptide(L)'
;WRGMSIPTVRCPDCGADAAAAAGAELVVCARCHRVVFLTRGGRAPSAPLPFVDPDARDLCNRATAVASSHDGRFAPEEAIDGVPGSMWRAAGRAPAWWCADLGEVQPVLGVTLVAAMAPATGRVHHVVETCEGGEDWQVRATLEQVMTDAAVYAVGFASPVAARWVRVRTEATPSAYVGWAEIGIFG
;
A
#
# COMPACT_ATOMS: atom_id res chain seq x y z
N TRP A 1 40.72 7.13 1.93
CA TRP A 1 39.32 6.73 2.15
C TRP A 1 39.08 5.37 1.52
N ARG A 2 39.46 4.28 2.21
CA ARG A 2 39.30 2.89 1.76
C ARG A 2 38.11 2.28 2.53
N GLY A 3 37.18 1.64 1.83
CA GLY A 3 36.41 0.53 2.39
C GLY A 3 34.98 0.76 2.91
N MET A 4 34.23 1.77 2.45
CA MET A 4 32.77 1.76 2.69
C MET A 4 32.09 0.86 1.66
N SER A 5 31.70 -0.34 2.07
CA SER A 5 30.79 -1.20 1.33
C SER A 5 29.44 -0.51 1.22
N ILE A 6 28.99 -0.26 -0.02
CA ILE A 6 27.64 0.21 -0.28
C ILE A 6 26.68 -0.93 0.11
N PRO A 7 25.72 -0.71 1.02
CA PRO A 7 24.76 -1.76 1.36
C PRO A 7 23.92 -2.09 0.12
N THR A 8 23.92 -3.37 -0.26
CA THR A 8 23.07 -3.90 -1.32
C THR A 8 21.83 -4.54 -0.71
N VAL A 9 20.68 -4.29 -1.34
CA VAL A 9 19.40 -4.80 -0.88
C VAL A 9 18.80 -5.65 -1.98
N ARG A 10 18.50 -6.90 -1.66
CA ARG A 10 17.99 -7.86 -2.63
C ARG A 10 16.50 -7.66 -2.81
N CYS A 11 16.08 -7.41 -4.04
CA CYS A 11 14.68 -7.32 -4.40
C CYS A 11 13.98 -8.66 -4.15
N PRO A 12 12.87 -8.71 -3.38
CA PRO A 12 12.18 -9.96 -3.05
C PRO A 12 11.51 -10.62 -4.26
N ASP A 13 11.12 -9.83 -5.26
CA ASP A 13 10.34 -10.32 -6.40
C ASP A 13 11.21 -10.89 -7.52
N CYS A 14 12.27 -10.17 -7.90
CA CYS A 14 13.13 -10.57 -9.03
C CYS A 14 14.52 -11.05 -8.61
N GLY A 15 14.82 -11.02 -7.31
CA GLY A 15 16.09 -11.46 -6.74
C GLY A 15 17.31 -10.59 -7.11
N ALA A 16 17.11 -9.49 -7.82
CA ALA A 16 18.18 -8.57 -8.23
C ALA A 16 18.62 -7.70 -7.05
N ASP A 17 19.93 -7.47 -6.95
CA ASP A 17 20.49 -6.55 -5.96
C ASP A 17 20.32 -5.11 -6.42
N ALA A 18 19.87 -4.25 -5.52
CA ALA A 18 19.82 -2.81 -5.72
C ALA A 18 20.82 -2.14 -4.76
N ALA A 19 21.65 -1.25 -5.29
CA ALA A 19 22.55 -0.45 -4.49
C ALA A 19 21.77 0.69 -3.83
N ALA A 20 21.74 0.72 -2.51
CA ALA A 20 21.14 1.82 -1.76
C ALA A 20 22.21 2.89 -1.47
N ALA A 21 21.90 4.15 -1.73
CA ALA A 21 22.74 5.24 -1.25
C ALA A 21 22.81 5.21 0.29
N ALA A 22 23.95 5.59 0.87
CA ALA A 22 24.10 5.63 2.32
C ALA A 22 23.06 6.60 2.93
N GLY A 23 22.16 6.07 3.76
CA GLY A 23 21.06 6.85 4.36
C GLY A 23 19.75 6.83 3.58
N ALA A 24 19.66 6.12 2.44
CA ALA A 24 18.38 5.90 1.78
C ALA A 24 17.44 5.06 2.67
N GLU A 25 16.17 5.43 2.70
CA GLU A 25 15.10 4.71 3.42
C GLU A 25 14.33 3.76 2.48
N LEU A 26 14.50 3.93 1.17
CA LEU A 26 13.98 3.05 0.13
C LEU A 26 14.97 2.94 -1.04
N VAL A 27 14.85 1.87 -1.81
CA VAL A 27 15.55 1.70 -3.09
C VAL A 27 14.58 1.16 -4.15
N VAL A 28 14.63 1.72 -5.35
CA VAL A 28 13.86 1.21 -6.49
C VAL A 28 14.69 0.17 -7.24
N CYS A 29 14.17 -1.03 -7.38
CA CYS A 29 14.81 -2.08 -8.16
C CYS A 29 14.87 -1.67 -9.63
N ALA A 30 16.07 -1.54 -10.18
CA ALA A 30 16.26 -1.18 -11.59
C ALA A 30 15.73 -2.24 -12.59
N ARG A 31 15.42 -3.46 -12.12
CA ARG A 31 14.93 -4.56 -12.97
C ARG A 31 13.42 -4.63 -13.08
N CYS A 32 12.72 -4.42 -11.96
CA CYS A 32 11.25 -4.53 -11.91
C CYS A 32 10.56 -3.26 -11.43
N HIS A 33 11.31 -2.16 -11.28
CA HIS A 33 10.83 -0.86 -10.79
C HIS A 33 10.13 -0.91 -9.42
N ARG A 34 10.43 -1.95 -8.63
CA ARG A 34 9.84 -2.17 -7.30
C ARG A 34 10.52 -1.31 -6.24
N VAL A 35 9.74 -0.61 -5.41
CA VAL A 35 10.23 0.06 -4.21
C VAL A 35 10.51 -0.97 -3.11
N VAL A 36 11.71 -0.95 -2.52
CA VAL A 36 12.13 -1.80 -1.40
C VAL A 36 12.51 -0.91 -0.22
N PHE A 37 11.87 -1.12 0.93
CA PHE A 37 12.11 -0.34 2.15
C PHE A 37 13.28 -0.87 2.96
N LEU A 38 14.10 0.05 3.45
CA LEU A 38 15.31 -0.22 4.22
C LEU A 38 14.98 0.00 5.69
N THR A 39 14.57 -1.05 6.38
CA THR A 39 14.22 -0.96 7.79
C THR A 39 15.48 -0.70 8.64
N ARG A 40 15.72 0.56 8.98
CA ARG A 40 16.52 0.91 10.17
C ARG A 40 15.55 1.15 11.33
N GLY A 41 15.56 0.24 12.29
CA GLY A 41 14.73 0.33 13.48
C GLY A 41 14.92 1.66 14.22
N GLY A 42 13.85 2.46 14.28
CA GLY A 42 13.78 3.72 15.01
C GLY A 42 12.43 4.40 14.80
N ARG A 43 11.72 4.71 15.89
CA ARG A 43 10.35 5.26 15.90
C ARG A 43 10.38 6.76 15.52
N ALA A 44 10.00 7.08 14.29
CA ALA A 44 9.68 8.43 13.84
C ALA A 44 8.16 8.67 13.92
N PRO A 45 7.66 9.92 14.01
CA PRO A 45 6.33 10.22 13.46
C PRO A 45 6.30 9.66 12.03
N SER A 46 5.21 9.00 11.62
CA SER A 46 5.12 8.29 10.35
C SER A 46 5.62 9.21 9.24
N ALA A 47 6.78 8.86 8.66
CA ALA A 47 7.17 9.47 7.40
C ALA A 47 6.00 9.29 6.43
N PRO A 48 5.70 10.27 5.56
CA PRO A 48 4.67 10.11 4.53
C PRO A 48 4.85 8.75 3.87
N LEU A 49 3.73 8.03 3.66
CA LEU A 49 3.84 6.74 3.02
C LEU A 49 4.61 6.92 1.70
N PRO A 50 5.70 6.17 1.51
CA PRO A 50 6.54 6.35 0.34
C PRO A 50 5.79 5.90 -0.90
N PHE A 51 5.89 6.70 -1.96
CA PHE A 51 5.38 6.38 -3.29
C PHE A 51 6.50 6.45 -4.34
N VAL A 52 6.27 5.86 -5.52
CA VAL A 52 7.29 5.77 -6.59
C VAL A 52 7.71 7.15 -7.11
N ASP A 53 6.75 8.08 -7.15
CA ASP A 53 6.97 9.47 -7.55
C ASP A 53 7.22 10.33 -6.29
N PRO A 54 8.39 10.99 -6.16
CA PRO A 54 8.72 11.81 -5.00
C PRO A 54 7.92 13.12 -4.92
N ASP A 55 7.32 13.57 -6.03
CA ASP A 55 6.51 14.79 -6.08
C ASP A 55 5.02 14.51 -5.82
N ALA A 56 4.62 13.24 -5.80
CA ALA A 56 3.25 12.84 -5.54
C ALA A 56 2.83 13.14 -4.09
N ARG A 57 1.58 13.56 -3.94
CA ARG A 57 1.00 13.93 -2.65
C ARG A 57 0.06 12.85 -2.17
N ASP A 58 0.07 12.60 -0.86
CA ASP A 58 -0.93 11.74 -0.23
C ASP A 58 -2.29 12.46 -0.17
N LEU A 59 -3.27 11.88 -0.84
CA LEU A 59 -4.64 12.35 -0.98
C LEU A 59 -5.53 11.90 0.18
N CYS A 60 -5.06 11.02 1.08
CA CYS A 60 -5.84 10.48 2.18
C CYS A 60 -6.22 11.52 3.26
N ASN A 61 -5.46 12.62 3.40
CA ASN A 61 -5.69 13.67 4.41
C ASN A 61 -7.10 14.32 4.37
N ARG A 62 -7.80 14.21 3.24
CA ARG A 62 -9.16 14.76 3.06
C ARG A 62 -10.17 13.69 2.65
N ALA A 63 -9.74 12.43 2.58
CA ALA A 63 -10.57 11.33 2.18
C ALA A 63 -11.44 10.84 3.34
N THR A 64 -12.56 10.22 3.00
CA THR A 64 -13.35 9.40 3.94
C THR A 64 -13.28 7.95 3.51
N ALA A 65 -13.35 7.02 4.46
CA ALA A 65 -13.24 5.60 4.17
C ALA A 65 -14.55 4.86 4.45
N VAL A 66 -14.85 3.87 3.63
CA VAL A 66 -15.91 2.88 3.86
C VAL A 66 -15.39 1.50 3.52
N ALA A 67 -15.98 0.46 4.09
CA ALA A 67 -15.59 -0.91 3.82
C ALA A 67 -16.80 -1.84 3.77
N SER A 68 -16.58 -3.02 3.20
CA SER A 68 -17.55 -4.12 3.22
C SER A 68 -18.05 -4.48 4.62
N SER A 69 -17.18 -4.39 5.63
CA SER A 69 -17.46 -4.61 7.05
C SER A 69 -16.27 -4.15 7.89
N HIS A 70 -16.43 -4.08 9.21
CA HIS A 70 -15.31 -3.96 10.13
C HIS A 70 -15.57 -4.69 11.46
N ASP A 71 -14.50 -5.16 12.11
CA ASP A 71 -14.56 -5.79 13.44
C ASP A 71 -14.36 -4.74 14.54
N GLY A 72 -15.45 -4.37 15.22
CA GLY A 72 -15.42 -3.46 16.37
C GLY A 72 -14.65 -2.17 16.10
N ARG A 73 -13.51 -2.00 16.78
CA ARG A 73 -12.67 -0.80 16.72
C ARG A 73 -11.84 -0.64 15.44
N PHE A 74 -11.76 -1.65 14.58
CA PHE A 74 -10.92 -1.63 13.38
C PHE A 74 -11.64 -0.99 12.19
N ALA A 75 -12.13 0.24 12.39
CA ALA A 75 -12.93 0.98 11.43
C ALA A 75 -12.17 1.27 10.12
N PRO A 76 -12.86 1.52 9.00
CA PRO A 76 -12.20 1.83 7.72
C PRO A 76 -11.22 3.01 7.81
N GLU A 77 -11.52 4.01 8.62
CA GLU A 77 -10.72 5.23 8.79
C GLU A 77 -9.34 4.95 9.41
N GLU A 78 -9.20 3.86 10.18
CA GLU A 78 -7.94 3.43 10.79
C GLU A 78 -6.89 2.98 9.76
N ALA A 79 -7.25 2.85 8.48
CA ALA A 79 -6.30 2.57 7.41
C ALA A 79 -5.82 3.84 6.68
N ILE A 80 -6.29 5.04 7.07
CA ILE A 80 -5.88 6.32 6.45
C ILE A 80 -5.58 7.39 7.50
N ASP A 81 -5.34 6.98 8.75
CA ASP A 81 -5.14 7.89 9.88
C ASP A 81 -3.67 8.22 10.16
N GLY A 82 -2.74 7.52 9.49
CA GLY A 82 -1.31 7.67 9.69
C GLY A 82 -0.81 7.23 11.06
N VAL A 83 -1.61 6.50 11.84
CA VAL A 83 -1.30 6.12 13.24
C VAL A 83 -0.58 4.77 13.27
N PRO A 84 0.68 4.69 13.73
CA PRO A 84 1.36 3.41 13.80
C PRO A 84 0.64 2.41 14.72
N GLY A 85 0.19 1.29 14.15
CA GLY A 85 -0.47 0.20 14.88
C GLY A 85 -2.01 0.29 14.90
N SER A 86 -2.61 1.32 14.30
CA SER A 86 -3.99 1.27 13.83
C SER A 86 -4.08 0.33 12.62
N MET A 87 -5.30 -0.13 12.32
CA MET A 87 -5.59 -0.87 11.10
C MET A 87 -7.10 -0.92 10.85
N TRP A 88 -7.49 -0.92 9.58
CA TRP A 88 -8.79 -1.48 9.22
C TRP A 88 -8.72 -3.02 9.26
N ARG A 89 -9.80 -3.64 9.74
CA ARG A 89 -9.98 -5.09 9.71
C ARG A 89 -11.43 -5.44 9.41
N ALA A 90 -11.66 -6.23 8.37
CA ALA A 90 -12.96 -6.79 8.06
C ALA A 90 -13.49 -7.68 9.19
N ALA A 91 -14.82 -7.75 9.33
CA ALA A 91 -15.47 -8.63 10.31
C ALA A 91 -15.31 -10.12 9.99
N GLY A 92 -14.96 -10.45 8.74
CA GLY A 92 -14.81 -11.82 8.25
C GLY A 92 -13.57 -12.05 7.40
N ARG A 93 -13.54 -13.20 6.74
CA ARG A 93 -12.50 -13.61 5.79
C ARG A 93 -12.74 -12.97 4.42
N ALA A 94 -11.75 -13.10 3.53
CA ALA A 94 -11.94 -12.77 2.12
C ALA A 94 -13.12 -13.57 1.51
N PRO A 95 -13.88 -13.00 0.57
CA PRO A 95 -13.66 -11.67 -0.03
C PRO A 95 -14.12 -10.52 0.87
N ALA A 96 -13.36 -9.42 0.87
CA ALA A 96 -13.70 -8.17 1.54
C ALA A 96 -13.05 -6.98 0.83
N TRP A 97 -13.61 -5.78 0.99
CA TRP A 97 -13.09 -4.57 0.37
C TRP A 97 -13.06 -3.39 1.34
N TRP A 98 -12.12 -2.48 1.06
CA TRP A 98 -11.97 -1.15 1.67
C TRP A 98 -11.94 -0.10 0.55
N CYS A 99 -12.54 1.06 0.74
CA CYS A 99 -12.68 2.10 -0.26
C CYS A 99 -12.55 3.50 0.35
N ALA A 100 -11.78 4.37 -0.30
CA ALA A 100 -11.76 5.80 -0.01
C ALA A 100 -12.65 6.57 -0.98
N ASP A 101 -13.37 7.58 -0.49
CA ASP A 101 -13.91 8.70 -1.25
C ASP A 101 -12.99 9.91 -1.05
N LEU A 102 -12.37 10.38 -2.13
CA LEU A 102 -11.45 11.50 -2.16
C LEU A 102 -12.16 12.87 -2.11
N GLY A 103 -13.49 12.89 -2.17
CA GLY A 103 -14.34 14.09 -2.11
C GLY A 103 -14.61 14.71 -3.49
N GLU A 104 -13.65 14.63 -4.41
CA GLU A 104 -13.76 15.11 -5.79
C GLU A 104 -13.00 14.20 -6.77
N VAL A 105 -13.33 14.30 -8.06
CA VAL A 105 -12.56 13.60 -9.11
C VAL A 105 -11.24 14.34 -9.30
N GLN A 106 -10.13 13.62 -9.10
CA GLN A 106 -8.78 14.17 -9.21
C GLN A 106 -7.81 13.13 -9.80
N PRO A 107 -6.63 13.53 -10.29
CA PRO A 107 -5.63 12.58 -10.77
C PRO A 107 -5.14 11.68 -9.63
N VAL A 108 -5.11 10.37 -9.89
CA VAL A 108 -4.53 9.36 -9.02
C VAL A 108 -3.43 8.62 -9.79
N LEU A 109 -2.24 8.59 -9.21
CA LEU A 109 -1.03 7.95 -9.71
C LEU A 109 -0.90 6.51 -9.22
N GLY A 110 -1.47 6.19 -8.06
CA GLY A 110 -1.43 4.85 -7.49
C GLY A 110 -1.71 4.81 -5.99
N VAL A 111 -1.35 3.70 -5.36
CA VAL A 111 -1.55 3.45 -3.93
C VAL A 111 -0.28 2.91 -3.27
N THR A 112 -0.16 3.12 -1.96
CA THR A 112 0.78 2.39 -1.11
C THR A 112 -0.02 1.62 -0.06
N LEU A 113 0.23 0.32 0.06
CA LEU A 113 -0.50 -0.57 0.94
C LEU A 113 0.41 -1.10 2.03
N VAL A 114 0.05 -0.95 3.31
CA VAL A 114 0.73 -1.59 4.43
C VAL A 114 -0.09 -2.79 4.89
N ALA A 115 0.41 -3.99 4.62
CA ALA A 115 -0.32 -5.22 4.87
C ALA A 115 -0.55 -5.43 6.37
N ALA A 116 -1.77 -5.84 6.74
CA ALA A 116 -2.06 -6.36 8.07
C ALA A 116 -2.64 -7.76 7.93
N MET A 117 -1.87 -8.78 8.27
CA MET A 117 -2.22 -10.18 8.02
C MET A 117 -1.57 -11.16 8.99
N ALA A 118 -2.32 -12.21 9.34
CA ALA A 118 -1.82 -13.35 10.10
C ALA A 118 -2.27 -14.67 9.44
N PRO A 119 -1.37 -15.61 9.07
CA PRO A 119 0.06 -15.64 9.36
C PRO A 119 0.84 -14.51 8.68
N ALA A 120 2.01 -14.19 9.22
CA ALA A 120 2.79 -13.01 8.84
C ALA A 120 3.29 -13.02 7.39
N THR A 121 3.23 -14.16 6.68
CA THR A 121 3.61 -14.23 5.28
C THR A 121 2.68 -15.19 4.54
N GLY A 122 2.29 -14.84 3.32
CA GLY A 122 1.68 -15.80 2.40
C GLY A 122 1.13 -15.17 1.13
N ARG A 123 0.61 -16.01 0.24
CA ARG A 123 0.14 -15.60 -1.08
C ARG A 123 -1.24 -14.96 -0.99
N VAL A 124 -1.39 -13.78 -1.55
CA VAL A 124 -2.62 -13.00 -1.58
C VAL A 124 -3.12 -12.80 -3.01
N HIS A 125 -4.38 -12.41 -3.14
CA HIS A 125 -4.98 -11.89 -4.35
C HIS A 125 -5.77 -10.62 -3.98
N HIS A 126 -5.21 -9.46 -4.33
CA HIS A 126 -5.84 -8.16 -4.16
C HIS A 126 -6.07 -7.47 -5.51
N VAL A 127 -7.11 -6.66 -5.62
CA VAL A 127 -7.46 -5.88 -6.80
C VAL A 127 -7.60 -4.42 -6.37
N VAL A 128 -6.84 -3.53 -6.99
CA VAL A 128 -6.96 -2.08 -6.83
C VAL A 128 -7.83 -1.55 -7.96
N GLU A 129 -8.89 -0.83 -7.61
CA GLU A 129 -9.91 -0.34 -8.53
C GLU A 129 -10.16 1.15 -8.31
N THR A 130 -10.58 1.86 -9.35
CA THR A 130 -10.95 3.28 -9.26
C THR A 130 -12.31 3.54 -9.90
N CYS A 131 -13.00 4.56 -9.42
CA CYS A 131 -14.27 5.03 -9.99
C CYS A 131 -14.33 6.56 -9.97
N GLU A 132 -14.88 7.18 -11.01
CA GLU A 132 -15.16 8.63 -11.07
C GLU A 132 -16.56 8.99 -10.56
N GLY A 133 -17.49 8.03 -10.53
CA GLY A 133 -18.93 8.22 -10.27
C GLY A 133 -19.73 6.94 -10.49
N GLY A 134 -20.76 6.70 -9.67
CA GLY A 134 -21.66 5.55 -9.83
C GLY A 134 -21.00 4.21 -9.47
N GLU A 135 -21.28 3.16 -10.26
CA GLU A 135 -20.82 1.79 -10.02
C GLU A 135 -19.83 1.27 -11.08
N ASP A 136 -19.30 2.15 -11.93
CA ASP A 136 -18.40 1.79 -13.05
C ASP A 136 -16.94 1.65 -12.60
N TRP A 137 -16.65 0.60 -11.82
CA TRP A 137 -15.32 0.32 -11.30
C TRP A 137 -14.35 -0.16 -12.38
N GLN A 138 -13.17 0.45 -12.43
CA GLN A 138 -12.09 0.09 -13.34
C GLN A 138 -10.94 -0.53 -12.57
N VAL A 139 -10.52 -1.74 -12.96
CA VAL A 139 -9.32 -2.39 -12.38
C VAL A 139 -8.08 -1.64 -12.84
N ARG A 140 -7.22 -1.27 -11.88
CA ARG A 140 -5.94 -0.58 -12.12
C ARG A 140 -4.73 -1.44 -11.80
N ALA A 141 -4.85 -2.34 -10.83
CA ALA A 141 -3.81 -3.30 -10.53
C ALA A 141 -4.39 -4.58 -9.93
N THR A 142 -3.73 -5.71 -10.19
CA THR A 142 -3.98 -6.99 -9.53
C THR A 142 -2.68 -7.45 -8.88
N LEU A 143 -2.74 -7.74 -7.59
CA LEU A 143 -1.61 -8.20 -6.79
C LEU A 143 -1.82 -9.68 -6.45
N GLU A 144 -1.17 -10.56 -7.21
CA GLU A 144 -1.11 -12.01 -6.96
C GLU A 144 0.31 -12.42 -6.56
N GLN A 145 0.68 -12.10 -5.33
CA GLN A 145 2.06 -12.27 -4.84
C GLN A 145 2.10 -12.72 -3.39
N VAL A 146 3.30 -12.97 -2.88
CA VAL A 146 3.51 -13.18 -1.45
C VAL A 146 3.60 -11.81 -0.78
N MET A 147 2.75 -11.57 0.21
CA MET A 147 2.85 -10.41 1.10
C MET A 147 3.33 -10.82 2.48
N THR A 148 3.89 -9.85 3.20
CA THR A 148 4.38 -9.96 4.57
C THR A 148 3.69 -8.90 5.43
N ASP A 149 3.25 -9.29 6.62
CA ASP A 149 2.66 -8.40 7.61
C ASP A 149 3.57 -7.20 7.91
N ALA A 150 2.97 -6.03 8.07
CA ALA A 150 3.61 -4.73 8.24
C ALA A 150 4.55 -4.28 7.08
N ALA A 151 4.71 -5.07 6.02
CA ALA A 151 5.47 -4.64 4.86
C ALA A 151 4.66 -3.67 3.99
N VAL A 152 5.38 -2.76 3.33
CA VAL A 152 4.80 -1.68 2.53
C VAL A 152 4.90 -2.06 1.04
N TYR A 153 3.80 -1.89 0.31
CA TYR A 153 3.65 -2.24 -1.09
C TYR A 153 3.17 -1.03 -1.90
N ALA A 154 4.10 -0.32 -2.55
CA ALA A 154 3.74 0.71 -3.53
C ALA A 154 3.26 0.08 -4.84
N VAL A 155 2.18 0.62 -5.41
CA VAL A 155 1.53 0.17 -6.64
C VAL A 155 1.23 1.40 -7.49
N GLY A 156 2.06 1.65 -8.49
CA GLY A 156 1.82 2.70 -9.48
C GLY A 156 0.87 2.24 -10.58
N PHE A 157 0.10 3.17 -11.12
CA PHE A 157 -0.68 2.97 -12.33
C PHE A 157 0.16 3.27 -13.57
N ALA A 158 -0.23 2.73 -14.72
CA ALA A 158 0.52 2.92 -15.97
C ALA A 158 0.56 4.40 -16.42
N SER A 159 -0.47 5.16 -16.05
CA SER A 159 -0.58 6.61 -16.24
C SER A 159 -1.51 7.18 -15.14
N PRO A 160 -1.48 8.49 -14.86
CA PRO A 160 -2.47 9.11 -13.99
C PRO A 160 -3.89 8.79 -14.47
N VAL A 161 -4.81 8.50 -13.55
CA VAL A 161 -6.23 8.26 -13.85
C VAL A 161 -7.10 9.24 -13.10
N ALA A 162 -8.19 9.71 -13.72
CA ALA A 162 -9.21 10.46 -13.01
C ALA A 162 -9.98 9.50 -12.10
N ALA A 163 -10.07 9.84 -10.80
CA ALA A 163 -10.85 9.05 -9.85
C ALA A 163 -11.33 9.93 -8.70
N ARG A 164 -12.52 9.62 -8.19
CA ARG A 164 -13.00 10.08 -6.88
C ARG A 164 -12.96 8.97 -5.85
N TRP A 165 -13.20 7.73 -6.25
CA TRP A 165 -13.12 6.57 -5.37
C TRP A 165 -11.96 5.67 -5.74
N VAL A 166 -11.27 5.18 -4.71
CA VAL A 166 -10.21 4.17 -4.83
C VAL A 166 -10.52 3.02 -3.89
N ARG A 167 -10.60 1.81 -4.42
CA ARG A 167 -10.96 0.59 -3.68
C ARG A 167 -9.84 -0.43 -3.75
N VAL A 168 -9.57 -1.06 -2.61
CA VAL A 168 -8.74 -2.26 -2.50
C VAL A 168 -9.64 -3.42 -2.12
N ARG A 169 -9.86 -4.33 -3.06
CA ARG A 169 -10.64 -5.55 -2.87
C ARG A 169 -9.70 -6.72 -2.67
N THR A 170 -9.90 -7.49 -1.62
CA THR A 170 -9.17 -8.71 -1.33
C THR A 170 -10.04 -9.89 -1.71
N GLU A 171 -9.60 -10.65 -2.70
CA GLU A 171 -10.26 -11.86 -3.19
C GLU A 171 -9.81 -13.11 -2.41
N ALA A 172 -8.52 -13.16 -2.09
CA ALA A 172 -7.95 -14.26 -1.32
C ALA A 172 -6.77 -13.79 -0.45
N THR A 173 -6.66 -14.37 0.73
CA THR A 173 -5.54 -14.20 1.66
C THR A 173 -5.44 -15.45 2.53
N PRO A 174 -4.24 -15.88 2.98
CA PRO A 174 -4.13 -16.93 3.99
C PRO A 174 -4.69 -16.49 5.34
N SER A 175 -4.93 -15.18 5.52
CA SER A 175 -5.32 -14.64 6.80
C SER A 175 -6.77 -14.96 7.18
N ALA A 176 -7.01 -15.06 8.49
CA ALA A 176 -8.33 -15.24 9.04
C ALA A 176 -9.22 -13.99 8.97
N TYR A 177 -8.64 -12.87 8.53
CA TYR A 177 -9.32 -11.61 8.28
C TYR A 177 -8.70 -10.94 7.05
N VAL A 178 -9.38 -9.91 6.52
CA VAL A 178 -8.76 -8.95 5.60
C VAL A 178 -8.45 -7.69 6.40
N GLY A 179 -7.25 -7.14 6.24
CA GLY A 179 -6.87 -5.92 6.94
C GLY A 179 -5.73 -5.18 6.25
N TRP A 180 -5.70 -3.87 6.50
CA TRP A 180 -4.67 -2.95 6.05
C TRP A 180 -4.30 -2.07 7.23
N ALA A 181 -3.01 -2.03 7.58
CA ALA A 181 -2.52 -1.17 8.63
C ALA A 181 -2.57 0.30 8.18
N GLU A 182 -2.26 0.56 6.92
CA GLU A 182 -2.34 1.89 6.32
C GLU A 182 -2.48 1.75 4.79
N ILE A 183 -3.16 2.69 4.16
CA ILE A 183 -3.33 2.86 2.72
C ILE A 183 -3.05 4.33 2.39
N GLY A 184 -2.03 4.57 1.57
CA GLY A 184 -1.81 5.88 0.95
C GLY A 184 -2.38 5.88 -0.47
N ILE A 185 -2.97 7.00 -0.88
CA ILE A 185 -3.44 7.23 -2.26
C ILE A 185 -2.71 8.45 -2.79
N PHE A 186 -2.07 8.32 -3.95
CA PHE A 186 -1.14 9.34 -4.43
C PHE A 186 -1.63 9.99 -5.72
N GLY A 187 -1.48 11.31 -5.81
CA GLY A 187 -1.84 12.15 -6.96
C GLY A 187 -0.89 13.30 -7.19
#